data_AF-A0A2D8M1S0-F1
#
_entry.id   AF-A0A2D8M1S0-F1
#
_cell.length_a   1.000
_cell.length_b   1.000
_cell.length_c   1.000
_cell.angle_alpha   90.00
_cell.angle_beta   90.00
_cell.angle_gamma   90.00
#
_symmetry.space_group_name_H-M   'P 1'
#
loop_
_entity.id
_entity.type
_entity.pdbx_description
1 polymer ?
#
loop_
_entity_poly.entity_id
_entity_poly.type
_entity_poly.pdbx_seq_one_letter_code
_entity_poly.pdbx_strand_id
1 'polypeptide(L)'
;MTDKHTQTLNGNRRITLQEQDLKNFCGTEVWYRYPAFKAYLYTEGVQYVAEHGEAYWLLDKIFACHACVPKLSGEDFCSWELKKNVEGQGARLICTDGNYNELYSESILYTDFPLQSIKFYCVNDVLLLPSEY
;
A
#
# COMPACT_ATOMS: atom_id res chain seq x y z
N MET A 1 46.68 -29.52 3.64
CA MET A 1 46.34 -29.20 2.25
C MET A 1 44.86 -29.48 2.05
N THR A 2 44.12 -28.39 1.82
CA THR A 2 42.73 -28.28 1.32
C THR A 2 41.61 -28.99 2.08
N ASP A 3 41.03 -28.27 3.05
CA ASP A 3 39.61 -28.35 3.37
C ASP A 3 38.80 -27.77 2.20
N LYS A 4 37.99 -28.61 1.55
CA LYS A 4 36.94 -28.16 0.62
C LYS A 4 35.65 -28.03 1.43
N HIS A 5 35.42 -26.85 2.00
CA HIS A 5 34.09 -26.49 2.47
C HIS A 5 33.27 -25.98 1.29
N THR A 6 32.51 -26.88 0.69
CA THR A 6 31.43 -26.56 -0.26
C THR A 6 30.38 -25.74 0.48
N GLN A 7 30.32 -24.44 0.22
CA GLN A 7 29.16 -23.63 0.60
C GLN A 7 28.10 -23.78 -0.48
N THR A 8 27.10 -24.62 -0.20
CA THR A 8 25.83 -24.64 -0.92
C THR A 8 25.02 -23.43 -0.47
N LEU A 9 24.80 -22.45 -1.34
CA LEU A 9 23.95 -21.28 -1.06
C LEU A 9 22.47 -21.70 -1.14
N ASN A 10 21.79 -21.58 0.01
CA ASN A 10 20.39 -21.92 0.23
C ASN A 10 19.41 -20.96 -0.49
N GLY A 11 18.43 -21.56 -1.17
CA GLY A 11 16.99 -21.23 -1.15
C GLY A 11 16.52 -19.80 -1.47
N ASN A 12 15.68 -19.67 -2.50
CA ASN A 12 14.87 -18.49 -2.86
C ASN A 12 14.46 -17.60 -1.67
N ARG A 13 15.17 -16.49 -1.43
CA ARG A 13 14.63 -15.37 -0.64
C ARG A 13 13.55 -14.69 -1.48
N ARG A 14 12.28 -14.75 -1.05
CA ARG A 14 11.29 -13.76 -1.51
C ARG A 14 11.75 -12.39 -1.02
N ILE A 15 11.95 -11.46 -1.94
CA ILE A 15 12.25 -10.07 -1.59
C ILE A 15 10.95 -9.49 -1.04
N THR A 16 10.92 -9.22 0.27
CA THR A 16 9.80 -8.53 0.92
C THR A 16 9.94 -7.02 0.75
N LEU A 17 8.81 -6.32 0.68
CA LEU A 17 8.74 -4.87 0.56
C LEU A 17 9.55 -4.16 1.65
N GLN A 18 10.41 -3.21 1.27
CA GLN A 18 11.16 -2.34 2.17
C GLN A 18 10.87 -0.87 1.90
N GLU A 19 10.94 -0.03 2.93
CA GLU A 19 10.70 1.43 2.79
C GLU A 19 11.64 2.10 1.78
N GLN A 20 12.86 1.59 1.65
CA GLN A 20 13.84 2.11 0.69
C GLN A 20 13.44 1.88 -0.76
N ASP A 21 12.67 0.82 -1.05
CA ASP A 21 12.24 0.49 -2.41
C ASP A 21 11.28 1.58 -2.93
N LEU A 22 10.49 2.15 -2.02
CA LEU A 22 9.47 3.16 -2.32
C LEU A 22 10.04 4.50 -2.79
N LYS A 23 11.30 4.80 -2.42
CA LYS A 23 11.95 6.08 -2.76
C LYS A 23 12.26 6.23 -4.25
N ASN A 24 12.23 5.14 -4.99
CA ASN A 24 12.57 5.12 -6.42
C ASN A 24 11.36 5.43 -7.32
N PHE A 25 10.14 5.48 -6.77
CA PHE A 25 8.95 5.84 -7.54
C PHE A 25 8.76 7.35 -7.53
N CYS A 26 9.01 7.98 -8.69
CA CYS A 26 8.76 9.39 -8.93
C CYS A 26 8.28 9.59 -10.37
N GLY A 27 7.15 10.31 -10.52
CA GLY A 27 6.47 10.41 -11.82
C GLY A 27 5.86 9.08 -12.26
N THR A 28 4.54 9.05 -12.41
CA THR A 28 3.85 7.86 -12.92
C THR A 28 3.78 7.90 -14.44
N GLU A 29 4.28 6.85 -15.10
CA GLU A 29 4.14 6.67 -16.54
C GLU A 29 3.10 5.59 -16.89
N VAL A 30 2.81 4.68 -15.95
CA VAL A 30 1.85 3.59 -16.13
C VAL A 30 0.75 3.60 -15.07
N TRP A 31 -0.49 3.45 -15.54
CA TRP A 31 -1.67 3.28 -14.71
C TRP A 31 -2.25 1.89 -14.87
N TYR A 32 -2.47 1.22 -13.74
CA TYR A 32 -3.11 -0.08 -13.66
C TYR A 32 -4.57 0.09 -13.32
N ARG A 33 -5.43 -0.74 -13.93
CA ARG A 33 -6.85 -0.76 -13.62
C ARG A 33 -7.14 -1.87 -12.63
N TYR A 34 -7.88 -1.55 -11.56
CA TYR A 34 -8.25 -2.57 -10.58
C TYR A 34 -9.44 -3.41 -11.08
N PRO A 35 -9.32 -4.75 -11.22
CA PRO A 35 -10.35 -5.55 -11.88
C PRO A 35 -11.72 -5.52 -11.20
N ALA A 36 -11.74 -5.52 -9.86
CA ALA A 36 -12.98 -5.50 -9.06
C ALA A 36 -13.64 -4.12 -9.02
N PHE A 37 -12.87 -3.05 -9.19
CA PHE A 37 -13.35 -1.67 -9.13
C PHE A 37 -12.82 -0.87 -10.32
N LYS A 38 -13.42 -1.12 -11.50
CA LYS A 38 -12.93 -0.61 -12.79
C LYS A 38 -12.89 0.91 -12.92
N ALA A 39 -13.58 1.63 -12.04
CA ALA A 39 -13.55 3.10 -11.98
C ALA A 39 -12.21 3.63 -11.48
N TYR A 40 -11.49 2.85 -10.66
CA TYR A 40 -10.25 3.31 -10.05
C TYR A 40 -9.01 2.79 -10.78
N LEU A 41 -7.96 3.60 -10.71
CA LEU A 41 -6.63 3.30 -11.20
C LEU A 41 -5.63 3.33 -10.05
N TYR A 42 -4.44 2.77 -10.30
CA TYR A 42 -3.31 2.92 -9.39
C TYR A 42 -1.98 2.92 -10.16
N THR A 43 -0.94 3.43 -9.52
CA THR A 43 0.37 3.66 -10.12
C THR A 43 1.29 2.44 -10.00
N GLU A 44 2.44 2.50 -10.67
CA GLU A 44 3.51 1.51 -10.56
C GLU A 44 4.01 1.34 -9.12
N GLY A 45 4.17 2.43 -8.37
CA GLY A 45 4.57 2.37 -6.97
C GLY A 45 3.56 1.61 -6.11
N VAL A 46 2.26 1.85 -6.34
CA VAL A 46 1.20 1.14 -5.63
C VAL A 46 1.12 -0.33 -6.04
N GLN A 47 1.33 -0.66 -7.31
CA GLN A 47 1.44 -2.05 -7.75
C GLN A 47 2.61 -2.76 -7.05
N TYR A 48 3.77 -2.11 -7.00
CA TYR A 48 4.94 -2.67 -6.34
C TYR A 48 4.66 -3.00 -4.86
N VAL A 49 3.96 -2.10 -4.15
CA VAL A 49 3.49 -2.35 -2.78
C VAL A 49 2.56 -3.56 -2.70
N ALA A 50 1.58 -3.65 -3.61
CA ALA A 50 0.61 -4.74 -3.61
C ALA A 50 1.29 -6.11 -3.86
N GLU A 51 2.24 -6.17 -4.79
CA GLU A 51 2.95 -7.41 -5.15
C GLU A 51 3.99 -7.83 -4.09
N HIS A 52 4.85 -6.91 -3.66
CA HIS A 52 5.97 -7.22 -2.75
C HIS A 52 5.57 -7.20 -1.28
N GLY A 53 4.46 -6.52 -0.95
CA GLY A 53 3.86 -6.51 0.36
C GLY A 53 2.74 -7.54 0.54
N GLU A 54 2.45 -8.35 -0.49
CA GLU A 54 1.30 -9.27 -0.55
C GLU A 54 -0.02 -8.56 -0.12
N ALA A 55 -0.16 -7.30 -0.54
CA ALA A 55 -1.08 -6.31 0.04
C ALA A 55 -2.24 -5.91 -0.88
N TYR A 56 -2.61 -6.76 -1.85
CA TYR A 56 -3.82 -6.50 -2.67
C TYR A 56 -5.08 -6.33 -1.82
N TRP A 57 -5.16 -6.99 -0.67
CA TRP A 57 -6.24 -6.81 0.30
C TRP A 57 -6.39 -5.34 0.76
N LEU A 58 -5.29 -4.58 0.82
CA LEU A 58 -5.30 -3.18 1.21
C LEU A 58 -5.90 -2.30 0.11
N LEU A 59 -5.59 -2.61 -1.16
CA LEU A 59 -6.21 -1.95 -2.31
C LEU A 59 -7.71 -2.29 -2.39
N ASP A 60 -8.08 -3.56 -2.19
CA ASP A 60 -9.49 -3.99 -2.09
C ASP A 60 -10.24 -3.15 -1.05
N LYS A 61 -9.65 -3.00 0.16
CA LYS A 61 -10.21 -2.20 1.25
C LYS A 61 -10.40 -0.74 0.86
N ILE A 62 -9.35 -0.10 0.32
CA ILE A 62 -9.37 1.31 -0.08
C ILE A 62 -10.43 1.56 -1.16
N PHE A 63 -10.45 0.76 -2.23
CA PHE A 63 -11.41 0.95 -3.32
C PHE A 63 -12.84 0.57 -2.91
N ALA A 64 -13.03 -0.43 -2.06
CA ALA A 64 -14.34 -0.71 -1.47
C ALA A 64 -14.85 0.47 -0.64
N CYS A 65 -13.98 1.17 0.09
CA CYS A 65 -14.36 2.36 0.84
C CYS A 65 -14.80 3.50 -0.09
N HIS A 66 -14.04 3.77 -1.16
CA HIS A 66 -14.45 4.76 -2.16
C HIS A 66 -15.79 4.41 -2.84
N ALA A 67 -16.05 3.12 -3.07
CA ALA A 67 -17.30 2.67 -3.68
C ALA A 67 -18.51 2.70 -2.74
N CYS A 68 -18.31 2.59 -1.42
CA CYS A 68 -19.40 2.33 -0.47
C CYS A 68 -19.53 3.33 0.69
N VAL A 69 -18.54 4.18 0.94
CA VAL A 69 -18.55 5.15 2.05
C VAL A 69 -18.95 6.53 1.51
N PRO A 70 -20.16 7.05 1.82
CA PRO A 70 -20.64 8.30 1.23
C PRO A 70 -19.77 9.52 1.52
N LYS A 71 -19.02 9.54 2.63
CA LYS A 71 -18.11 10.64 2.99
C LYS A 71 -16.90 10.76 2.06
N LEU A 72 -16.56 9.70 1.32
CA LEU A 72 -15.45 9.71 0.36
C LEU A 72 -15.95 10.06 -1.05
N SER A 73 -17.26 10.04 -1.27
CA SER A 73 -17.85 10.35 -2.57
C SER A 73 -17.70 11.84 -2.88
N GLY A 74 -16.97 12.15 -3.95
CA GLY A 74 -16.79 13.54 -4.43
C GLY A 74 -15.61 14.28 -3.83
N GLU A 75 -14.76 13.61 -3.05
CA GLU A 75 -13.48 14.17 -2.62
C GLU A 75 -12.45 14.04 -3.75
N ASP A 76 -11.97 15.18 -4.26
CA ASP A 76 -10.94 15.21 -5.31
C ASP A 76 -9.58 14.68 -4.82
N PHE A 77 -9.36 14.73 -3.50
CA PHE A 77 -8.16 14.26 -2.83
C PHE A 77 -8.50 13.54 -1.52
N CYS A 78 -7.87 12.39 -1.29
CA CYS A 78 -7.89 11.69 -0.01
C CYS A 78 -6.49 11.17 0.33
N SER A 79 -6.11 11.20 1.61
CA SER A 79 -4.88 10.58 2.13
C SER A 79 -5.23 9.34 2.95
N TRP A 80 -4.67 8.20 2.56
CA TRP A 80 -4.80 6.93 3.26
C TRP A 80 -3.52 6.59 4.02
N GLU A 81 -3.64 6.16 5.27
CA GLU A 81 -2.51 5.63 6.05
C GLU A 81 -2.90 4.31 6.71
N LEU A 82 -2.13 3.26 6.44
CA LEU A 82 -2.14 2.03 7.23
C LEU A 82 -0.96 2.09 8.20
N LYS A 83 -1.23 2.04 9.50
CA LYS A 83 -0.19 2.09 10.54
C LYS A 83 -0.34 0.91 11.49
N LYS A 84 0.70 0.07 11.58
CA LYS A 84 0.72 -1.06 12.52
C LYS A 84 0.74 -0.58 13.97
N ASN A 85 0.12 -1.35 14.85
CA ASN A 85 0.17 -1.10 16.29
C ASN A 85 1.58 -1.38 16.84
N VAL A 86 1.83 -1.02 18.10
CA VAL A 86 3.15 -1.20 18.76
C VAL A 86 3.56 -2.67 18.83
N GLU A 87 2.58 -3.57 18.96
CA GLU A 87 2.78 -5.01 19.00
C GLU A 87 3.13 -5.61 17.63
N GLY A 88 2.91 -4.86 16.54
CA GLY A 88 3.22 -5.28 15.17
C GLY A 88 2.27 -6.34 14.60
N GLN A 89 1.20 -6.67 15.32
CA GLN A 89 0.24 -7.72 14.92
C GLN A 89 -1.00 -7.12 14.25
N GLY A 90 -1.51 -6.00 14.76
CA GLY A 90 -2.66 -5.29 14.20
C GLY A 90 -2.26 -3.99 13.53
N ALA A 91 -3.23 -3.30 12.94
CA ALA A 91 -3.04 -2.00 12.32
C ALA A 91 -4.28 -1.11 12.43
N ARG A 92 -4.11 0.18 12.17
CA ARG A 92 -5.22 1.11 11.95
C ARG A 92 -5.11 1.66 10.53
N LEU A 93 -6.19 1.56 9.77
CA LEU A 93 -6.34 2.18 8.46
C LEU A 93 -7.16 3.47 8.64
N ILE A 94 -6.67 4.59 8.13
CA ILE A 94 -7.31 5.90 8.25
C ILE A 94 -7.34 6.57 6.88
N CYS A 95 -8.45 7.21 6.54
CA CYS A 95 -8.58 8.12 5.41
C CYS A 95 -8.88 9.54 5.90
N THR A 96 -8.18 10.54 5.34
CA THR A 96 -8.46 11.96 5.55
C THR A 96 -8.64 12.71 4.23
N ASP A 97 -9.24 13.89 4.28
CA ASP A 97 -9.39 14.83 3.15
C ASP A 97 -8.09 15.59 2.78
N GLY A 98 -6.95 15.22 3.38
CA GLY A 98 -5.69 15.97 3.25
C GLY A 98 -5.55 17.17 4.19
N ASN A 99 -6.62 17.59 4.87
CA ASN A 99 -6.64 18.68 5.85
C ASN A 99 -6.87 18.18 7.28
N TYR A 100 -6.44 16.94 7.56
CA TYR A 100 -6.57 16.27 8.85
C TYR A 100 -8.01 15.98 9.30
N ASN A 101 -9.02 16.15 8.44
CA ASN A 101 -10.38 15.71 8.77
C ASN A 101 -10.52 14.21 8.46
N GLU A 102 -10.83 13.41 9.47
CA GLU A 102 -11.01 11.96 9.32
C GLU A 102 -12.33 11.66 8.58
N LEU A 103 -12.21 11.06 7.40
CA LEU A 103 -13.35 10.62 6.59
C LEU A 103 -13.74 9.17 6.92
N TYR A 104 -12.75 8.35 7.26
CA TYR A 104 -12.91 6.93 7.58
C TYR A 104 -11.80 6.45 8.50
N SER A 105 -12.11 5.51 9.41
CA SER A 105 -11.09 4.69 10.06
C SER A 105 -11.58 3.28 10.37
N GLU A 106 -10.65 2.33 10.34
CA GLU A 106 -10.87 0.93 10.66
C GLU A 106 -9.70 0.39 11.50
N SER A 107 -10.02 -0.37 12.55
CA SER A 107 -9.03 -1.16 13.29
C SER A 107 -8.93 -2.56 12.69
N ILE A 108 -7.73 -2.94 12.27
CA ILE A 108 -7.40 -4.26 11.73
C ILE A 108 -6.76 -5.08 12.84
N LEU A 109 -7.42 -6.16 13.23
CA LEU A 109 -6.98 -7.02 14.34
C LEU A 109 -5.66 -7.73 14.04
N TYR A 110 -5.47 -8.14 12.78
CA TYR A 110 -4.26 -8.84 12.35
C TYR A 110 -3.86 -8.46 10.93
N THR A 111 -2.57 -8.22 10.71
CA THR A 111 -1.97 -8.09 9.38
C THR A 111 -0.50 -8.51 9.41
N ASP A 112 -0.09 -9.18 8.34
CA ASP A 112 1.30 -9.54 8.04
C ASP A 112 1.99 -8.49 7.16
N PHE A 113 1.37 -7.33 6.91
CA PHE A 113 1.96 -6.27 6.10
C PHE A 113 3.38 -5.94 6.61
N PRO A 114 4.39 -5.90 5.71
CA PRO A 114 5.79 -5.91 6.12
C PRO A 114 6.28 -4.58 6.68
N LEU A 115 5.67 -3.45 6.31
CA LEU A 115 6.08 -2.13 6.79
C LEU A 115 5.31 -1.70 8.04
N GLN A 116 5.94 -0.89 8.89
CA GLN A 116 5.27 -0.35 10.08
C GLN A 116 4.19 0.67 9.73
N SER A 117 4.37 1.43 8.64
CA SER A 117 3.37 2.32 8.09
C SER A 117 3.52 2.41 6.56
N ILE A 118 2.42 2.65 5.87
CA ILE A 118 2.39 3.05 4.46
C ILE A 118 1.33 4.12 4.26
N LYS A 119 1.62 5.08 3.40
CA LYS A 119 0.71 6.15 3.00
C LYS A 119 0.44 6.09 1.50
N PHE A 120 -0.79 6.40 1.12
CA PHE A 120 -1.21 6.60 -0.27
C PHE A 120 -2.00 7.90 -0.38
N TYR A 121 -1.97 8.49 -1.57
CA TYR A 121 -2.93 9.51 -1.96
C TYR A 121 -3.90 8.92 -2.98
N CYS A 122 -5.15 9.34 -2.93
CA CYS A 122 -6.14 9.05 -3.95
C CYS A 122 -6.59 10.37 -4.55
N VAL A 123 -6.36 10.55 -5.84
CA VAL A 123 -6.60 11.81 -6.55
C VAL A 123 -7.30 11.52 -7.86
N ASN A 124 -8.48 12.09 -8.08
CA ASN A 124 -9.30 11.84 -9.28
C ASN A 124 -9.40 10.33 -9.61
N ASP A 125 -9.80 9.52 -8.63
CA ASP A 125 -9.92 8.06 -8.73
C ASP A 125 -8.61 7.27 -8.98
N VAL A 126 -7.44 7.92 -8.85
CA VAL A 126 -6.12 7.28 -8.99
C VAL A 126 -5.45 7.16 -7.61
N LEU A 127 -5.09 5.94 -7.20
CA LEU A 127 -4.31 5.67 -5.99
C LEU A 127 -2.81 5.68 -6.31
N LEU A 128 -2.03 6.48 -5.59
CA LEU A 128 -0.60 6.68 -5.83
C LEU A 128 0.20 6.78 -4.53
N LEU A 129 1.53 6.55 -4.61
CA LEU A 129 2.42 6.85 -3.50
C LEU A 129 2.60 8.36 -3.33
N PRO A 130 2.88 8.87 -2.10
CA PRO A 130 3.16 10.28 -1.89
C PRO A 130 4.34 10.84 -2.69
N SER A 131 5.31 10.00 -3.09
CA SER A 131 6.44 10.40 -3.94
C SER A 131 6.09 10.51 -5.42
N GLU A 132 4.90 10.05 -5.82
CA GLU A 132 4.39 10.11 -7.20
C GLU A 132 3.40 11.27 -7.42
N TYR A 133 3.03 12.02 -6.37
CA TYR A 133 2.15 13.19 -6.39
C TYR A 133 2.95 14.49 -6.53
#